data_AF-A0A1X7UER6-F1
#
_entry.id   AF-A0A1X7UER6-F1
#
_cell.length_a   1.000
_cell.length_b   1.000
_cell.length_c   1.000
_cell.angle_alpha   90.00
_cell.angle_beta   90.00
_cell.angle_gamma   90.00
#
_symmetry.space_group_name_H-M   'P 1'
#
loop_
_entity.id
_entity.type
_entity.pdbx_description
1 polymer ?
#
loop_
_entity_poly.entity_id
_entity_poly.type
_entity_poly.pdbx_seq_one_letter_code
_entity_poly.pdbx_strand_id
1 'polypeptide(L)'
;MMFLTSRTRVAPFSGVKVPRFELLGILLLTRLMKSISEALKDDLKLLPATCYTDSQVALCWIVGDNKEWKPFVENRVKDIRRVVPVEPWKMQTPPNYCGADL
;
A
#
# COMPACT_ATOMS: atom_id res chain seq x y z
N MET A 1 12.92 14.05 16.55
CA MET A 1 13.56 13.83 15.24
C MET A 1 12.53 13.25 14.29
N MET A 2 12.46 13.74 13.04
CA MET A 2 11.51 13.27 12.01
C MET A 2 12.31 12.73 10.83
N PHE A 3 12.07 11.48 10.46
CA PHE A 3 12.73 10.83 9.32
C PHE A 3 11.76 10.74 8.14
N LEU A 4 12.20 11.23 6.97
CA LEU A 4 11.45 11.12 5.72
C LEU A 4 12.14 10.09 4.82
N THR A 5 11.39 9.11 4.34
CA THR A 5 11.87 8.12 3.38
C THR A 5 10.95 8.07 2.18
N SER A 6 11.51 7.92 0.98
CA SER A 6 10.74 7.82 -0.26
C SER A 6 11.34 6.76 -1.17
N ARG A 7 10.48 5.94 -1.77
CA ARG A 7 10.84 4.96 -2.80
C ARG A 7 9.87 5.12 -3.96
N THR A 8 10.29 5.87 -4.97
CA THR A 8 9.52 6.06 -6.20
C THR A 8 10.07 5.14 -7.27
N ARG A 9 9.20 4.35 -7.93
CA ARG A 9 9.59 3.55 -9.10
C ARG A 9 8.76 4.00 -10.30
N VAL A 10 9.41 4.63 -11.26
CA VAL A 10 8.77 5.08 -12.50
C VAL A 10 8.65 3.89 -13.44
N ALA A 11 7.42 3.55 -13.85
CA ALA A 11 7.19 2.42 -14.75
C ALA A 11 7.32 2.85 -16.23
N PRO A 12 8.03 2.09 -17.08
CA PRO A 12 7.96 2.28 -18.53
C PRO A 12 6.55 1.92 -19.00
N PHE A 13 5.92 2.84 -19.74
CA PHE A 13 4.54 2.76 -20.23
C PHE A 13 4.38 1.58 -21.21
N SER A 14 4.14 0.38 -20.68
CA SER A 14 3.87 -0.83 -21.46
C SER A 14 2.74 -1.63 -20.81
N GLY A 15 1.51 -1.36 -21.23
CA GLY A 15 0.35 -2.27 -21.14
C GLY A 15 -0.17 -2.74 -19.77
N VAL A 16 0.48 -2.42 -18.65
CA VAL A 16 0.00 -2.78 -17.31
C VAL A 16 -1.04 -1.77 -16.85
N LYS A 17 -2.27 -2.24 -16.58
CA LYS A 17 -3.38 -1.40 -16.12
C LYS A 17 -3.01 -0.65 -14.84
N VAL A 18 -3.35 0.65 -14.78
CA VAL A 18 -3.07 1.59 -13.67
C VAL A 18 -3.21 0.96 -12.27
N PRO A 19 -4.29 0.21 -11.94
CA PRO A 19 -4.46 -0.39 -10.61
C PRO A 19 -3.35 -1.36 -10.19
N ARG A 20 -2.71 -2.07 -11.13
CA ARG A 20 -1.61 -3.00 -10.80
C ARG A 20 -0.33 -2.27 -10.41
N PHE A 21 -0.08 -1.10 -10.98
CA PHE A 21 1.06 -0.28 -10.58
C PHE A 21 0.84 0.34 -9.21
N GLU A 22 -0.37 0.79 -8.91
CA GLU A 22 -0.76 1.27 -7.59
C GLU A 22 -0.48 0.20 -6.52
N LEU A 23 -0.96 -1.04 -6.73
CA LEU A 23 -0.72 -2.15 -5.80
C LEU A 23 0.77 -2.49 -5.64
N LEU A 24 1.56 -2.39 -6.72
CA LEU A 24 3.01 -2.61 -6.65
C LEU A 24 3.73 -1.48 -5.94
N GLY A 25 3.27 -0.23 -6.10
CA GLY A 25 3.78 0.93 -5.37
C GLY A 25 3.54 0.80 -3.87
N ILE A 26 2.33 0.38 -3.49
CA ILE A 26 1.98 0.08 -2.11
C ILE A 26 2.86 -1.06 -1.56
N LEU A 27 3.03 -2.15 -2.32
CA LEU A 27 3.90 -3.25 -1.90
C LEU A 27 5.35 -2.79 -1.65
N LEU A 28 5.86 -1.88 -2.50
CA LEU A 28 7.19 -1.31 -2.33
C LEU A 28 7.28 -0.44 -1.06
N LEU A 29 6.27 0.40 -0.81
CA LEU A 29 6.15 1.20 0.41
C LEU A 29 6.15 0.30 1.65
N THR A 30 5.34 -0.77 1.64
CA THR A 30 5.25 -1.72 2.74
C THR A 30 6.60 -2.39 3.04
N ARG A 31 7.35 -2.80 2.00
CA ARG A 31 8.69 -3.37 2.17
C ARG A 31 9.68 -2.36 2.75
N LEU A 32 9.62 -1.12 2.29
CA LEU A 32 10.44 -0.03 2.83
C LEU A 32 10.15 0.20 4.31
N MET A 33 8.87 0.28 4.69
CA MET A 33 8.45 0.43 6.08
C MET A 33 8.96 -0.73 6.95
N LYS A 34 8.91 -1.96 6.44
CA LYS A 34 9.49 -3.11 7.12
C LYS A 34 11.00 -2.94 7.35
N SER A 35 11.75 -2.61 6.30
CA SER A 35 13.20 -2.43 6.42
C SER A 35 13.58 -1.31 7.40
N ILE A 36 12.85 -0.21 7.40
CA ILE A 36 13.06 0.89 8.36
C ILE A 36 12.70 0.46 9.77
N SER A 37 11.58 -0.27 9.92
CA SER A 37 11.17 -0.76 11.22
C SER A 37 12.19 -1.73 11.79
N GLU A 38 12.72 -2.63 10.97
CA GLU A 38 13.76 -3.57 11.37
C GLU A 38 15.10 -2.88 11.69
N ALA A 39 15.45 -1.82 10.96
CA ALA A 39 16.68 -1.07 11.19
C ALA A 39 16.63 -0.18 12.43
N LEU A 40 15.43 0.31 12.82
CA LEU A 40 15.26 1.26 13.91
C LEU A 40 14.64 0.65 15.18
N LYS A 41 14.20 -0.61 15.15
CA LYS A 41 13.50 -1.26 16.28
C LYS A 41 14.28 -1.23 17.60
N ASP A 42 15.61 -1.30 17.53
CA ASP A 42 16.47 -1.44 18.71
C ASP A 42 16.84 -0.07 19.30
N ASP A 43 16.82 0.98 18.47
CA ASP A 43 17.20 2.36 18.85
C ASP A 43 15.99 3.28 19.10
N LEU A 44 14.83 2.98 18.52
CA LEU A 44 13.66 3.87 18.54
C LEU A 44 12.34 3.11 18.71
N LYS A 45 11.52 3.57 19.66
CA LYS A 45 10.13 3.12 19.77
C LYS A 45 9.30 3.75 18.64
N LEU A 46 8.99 2.96 17.62
CA LEU A 46 8.17 3.40 16.49
C LEU A 46 6.73 3.62 16.95
N LEU A 47 6.19 4.81 16.66
CA LEU A 47 4.78 5.11 16.85
C LEU A 47 3.94 4.38 15.79
N PRO A 48 2.63 4.18 16.04
CA PRO A 48 1.72 3.57 15.06
C PRO A 48 1.80 4.32 13.73
N ALA A 49 2.19 3.62 12.66
CA ALA A 49 2.28 4.21 11.33
C ALA A 49 0.88 4.42 10.76
N THR A 50 0.64 5.55 10.09
CA THR A 50 -0.57 5.77 9.28
C THR A 50 -0.19 5.73 7.80
N CYS A 51 -0.89 4.94 7.01
CA CYS A 51 -0.61 4.75 5.59
C CYS A 51 -1.68 5.43 4.74
N TYR A 52 -1.28 6.30 3.82
CA TYR A 52 -2.19 6.97 2.90
C TYR A 52 -2.00 6.43 1.48
N THR A 53 -3.11 6.25 0.77
CA THR A 53 -3.12 6.00 -0.67
C THR A 53 -4.20 6.87 -1.33
N ASP A 54 -3.92 7.34 -2.54
CA ASP A 54 -4.83 8.04 -3.44
C ASP A 54 -5.61 7.06 -4.35
N SER A 55 -5.21 5.79 -4.41
CA SER A 55 -5.88 4.76 -5.19
C SER A 55 -7.02 4.10 -4.41
N GLN A 56 -8.26 4.44 -4.76
CA GLN A 56 -9.45 3.82 -4.19
C GLN A 56 -9.50 2.31 -4.47
N VAL A 57 -9.09 1.88 -5.67
CA VAL A 57 -9.06 0.46 -6.05
C VAL A 57 -8.07 -0.31 -5.19
N ALA A 58 -6.87 0.25 -4.97
CA ALA A 58 -5.87 -0.41 -4.14
C ALA A 58 -6.29 -0.43 -2.66
N LEU A 59 -6.92 0.65 -2.16
CA LEU A 59 -7.52 0.68 -0.82
C LEU A 59 -8.62 -0.40 -0.66
N CYS A 60 -9.50 -0.55 -1.66
CA CYS A 60 -10.52 -1.59 -1.66
C CYS A 60 -9.92 -3.00 -1.61
N TRP A 61 -8.79 -3.24 -2.29
CA TRP A 61 -8.08 -4.52 -2.16
C TRP A 61 -7.42 -4.71 -0.80
N ILE A 62 -6.90 -3.65 -0.19
CA ILE A 62 -6.23 -3.76 1.12
C ILE A 62 -7.24 -3.93 2.24
N VAL A 63 -8.39 -3.25 2.18
CA VAL A 63 -9.42 -3.24 3.23
C VAL A 63 -10.49 -4.31 3.01
N GLY A 64 -10.91 -4.55 1.77
CA GLY A 64 -11.99 -5.50 1.48
C GLY A 64 -11.56 -6.95 1.66
N ASP A 65 -12.46 -7.83 2.10
CA ASP A 65 -12.16 -9.27 2.30
C ASP A 65 -12.65 -10.18 1.16
N ASN A 66 -12.78 -9.61 -0.05
CA ASN A 66 -13.28 -10.36 -1.19
C ASN A 66 -12.30 -11.45 -1.65
N LYS A 67 -12.78 -12.70 -1.68
CA LYS A 67 -11.99 -13.89 -2.05
C LYS A 67 -11.88 -14.13 -3.56
N GLU A 68 -12.51 -13.31 -4.39
CA GLU A 68 -12.56 -13.50 -5.86
C GLU A 68 -11.54 -12.65 -6.65
N TRP A 69 -10.38 -12.35 -6.06
CA TRP A 69 -9.34 -11.63 -6.79
C TRP A 69 -8.47 -12.56 -7.63
N LYS A 70 -7.88 -12.01 -8.70
CA LYS A 70 -6.85 -12.72 -9.45
C LYS A 70 -5.66 -13.04 -8.52
N PRO A 71 -5.00 -14.20 -8.66
CA PRO A 71 -3.89 -14.61 -7.79
C PRO A 71 -2.77 -13.57 -7.66
N PHE A 72 -2.55 -12.76 -8.71
CA PHE A 72 -1.60 -11.66 -8.68
C PHE A 72 -1.90 -10.64 -7.57
N VAL A 73 -3.17 -10.22 -7.45
CA VAL A 73 -3.63 -9.23 -6.48
C VAL A 73 -3.65 -9.84 -5.09
N GLU A 74 -4.24 -11.03 -4.95
CA GLU A 74 -4.40 -11.71 -3.68
C GLU A 74 -3.05 -11.96 -2.97
N ASN A 75 -2.06 -12.49 -3.68
CA ASN A 75 -0.75 -12.75 -3.10
C ASN A 75 -0.06 -11.47 -2.59
N ARG A 76 -0.26 -10.34 -3.27
CA ARG A 76 0.36 -9.06 -2.92
C ARG A 76 -0.37 -8.38 -1.76
N VAL A 77 -1.70 -8.44 -1.75
CA VAL A 77 -2.49 -7.98 -0.61
C VAL A 77 -2.13 -8.76 0.65
N LYS A 78 -1.98 -10.09 0.57
CA LYS A 78 -1.51 -10.92 1.69
C LYS A 78 -0.14 -10.48 2.21
N ASP A 79 0.80 -10.23 1.30
CA ASP A 79 2.12 -9.72 1.67
C ASP A 79 2.06 -8.34 2.35
N ILE A 80 1.20 -7.45 1.86
CA ILE A 80 1.01 -6.11 2.42
C ILE A 80 0.44 -6.21 3.85
N ARG A 81 -0.66 -6.95 4.01
CA ARG A 81 -1.36 -7.16 5.29
C ARG A 81 -0.50 -7.82 6.36
N ARG A 82 0.49 -8.63 5.96
CA ARG A 82 1.45 -9.25 6.90
C ARG A 82 2.36 -8.23 7.58
N VAL A 83 2.64 -7.10 6.93
CA VAL A 83 3.59 -6.10 7.42
C VAL A 83 2.88 -4.89 8.00
N VAL A 84 1.86 -4.39 7.31
CA VAL A 84 1.03 -3.28 7.77
C VAL A 84 -0.39 -3.81 7.89
N PRO A 85 -0.96 -3.82 9.11
CA PRO A 85 -2.32 -4.31 9.30
C PRO A 85 -3.31 -3.32 8.65
N VAL A 86 -4.59 -3.66 8.58
CA VAL A 86 -5.57 -2.96 7.70
C VAL A 86 -6.02 -1.63 8.29
N GLU A 87 -6.03 -1.51 9.61
CA GLU A 87 -6.55 -0.39 10.39
C GLU A 87 -5.88 0.98 10.09
N PRO A 88 -4.55 1.08 9.87
CA PRO A 88 -3.89 2.35 9.58
C PRO A 88 -4.07 2.87 8.14
N TRP A 89 -4.73 2.14 7.24
CA TRP A 89 -4.90 2.57 5.85
C TRP A 89 -6.02 3.60 5.72
N LYS A 90 -5.68 4.76 5.15
CA LYS A 90 -6.61 5.86 4.91
C LYS A 90 -6.52 6.34 3.47
N MET A 91 -7.65 6.79 2.94
CA MET A 91 -7.67 7.49 1.66
C MET A 91 -7.15 8.90 1.86
N GLN A 92 -6.29 9.37 0.95
CA GLN A 92 -5.77 10.74 1.01
C GLN A 92 -6.83 11.80 0.70
N THR A 93 -7.89 11.43 -0.02
CA THR A 93 -9.04 12.28 -0.35
C THR A 93 -10.34 11.74 0.28
N PRO A 94 -11.28 12.62 0.70
CA PRO A 94 -12.62 12.19 1.12
C PRO A 94 -13.34 11.49 -0.04
N PRO A 95 -14.30 10.59 0.22
CA PRO A 95 -14.90 9.77 -0.82
C PRO A 95 -15.81 10.62 -1.72
N ASN A 96 -15.24 11.21 -2.76
CA ASN A 96 -15.96 11.67 -3.92
C ASN A 96 -15.64 10.72 -5.08
N TYR A 97 -16.70 10.14 -5.64
CA TYR A 97 -16.73 9.21 -6.78
C TYR A 97 -16.45 7.73 -6.46
N CYS A 98 -17.43 7.08 -5.82
CA CYS A 98 -17.67 5.65 -6.01
C CYS A 98 -18.11 5.42 -7.47
N GLY A 99 -17.17 5.26 -8.39
CA GLY A 99 -17.49 4.95 -9.78
C GLY A 99 -16.46 5.43 -10.80
N ALA A 100 -15.26 4.88 -10.79
CA ALA A 100 -14.40 4.81 -11.98
C ALA A 100 -13.41 3.67 -11.76
N ASP A 101 -13.60 2.57 -12.49
CA ASP A 101 -12.61 1.55 -12.87
C ASP A 101 -13.27 0.16 -13.07
N LEU A 102 -14.31 0.12 -13.92
CA LEU A 102 -14.62 -1.08 -14.71
C LEU A 102 -13.43 -1.40 -15.64
#